data_AF-A0A7Z9RYE0-F1
#
_entry.id   AF-A0A7Z9RYE0-F1
#
_cell.length_a   1.000
_cell.length_b   1.000
_cell.length_c   1.000
_cell.angle_alpha   90.00
_cell.angle_beta   90.00
_cell.angle_gamma   90.00
#
_symmetry.space_group_name_H-M   'P 1'
#
loop_
_entity.id
_entity.type
_entity.pdbx_description
1 polymer ?
#
loop_
_entity_poly.entity_id
_entity_poly.type
_entity_poly.pdbx_seq_one_letter_code
_entity_poly.pdbx_strand_id
1 'polypeptide(L)'
;MTGYSGPPILAELTPHLESKREELSSWFAEERARLPMPFYASVDIRDAGWKVAAVDANAYPAGFNNVSENQRIHLSEHLLSWISAEHPNVEWLHIWPESHTRNKGYVENLLVLRQMLASGGFRVTVGSPKLSGLPE
;
A
#
# COMPACT_ATOMS: atom_id res chain seq x y z
N MET A 1 -13.92 -18.81 9.30
CA MET A 1 -13.83 -19.88 8.29
C MET A 1 -13.44 -21.17 9.00
N THR A 2 -14.40 -22.05 9.26
CA THR A 2 -14.20 -23.37 9.90
C THR A 2 -14.86 -24.39 9.00
N GLY A 3 -14.17 -24.83 7.95
CA GLY A 3 -14.77 -25.75 6.98
C GLY A 3 -13.87 -26.26 5.86
N TYR A 4 -12.58 -25.94 5.84
CA TYR A 4 -11.67 -26.57 4.89
C TYR A 4 -11.28 -27.96 5.40
N SER A 5 -11.72 -29.02 4.70
CA SER A 5 -11.40 -30.43 4.99
C SER A 5 -10.62 -31.05 3.82
N GLY A 6 -9.59 -30.37 3.33
CA GLY A 6 -8.68 -30.89 2.31
C GLY A 6 -7.26 -31.10 2.84
N PRO A 7 -6.31 -31.51 1.97
CA PRO A 7 -4.96 -31.81 2.39
C PRO A 7 -4.28 -30.57 3.01
N PRO A 8 -3.47 -30.74 4.08
CA PRO A 8 -2.88 -29.64 4.85
C PRO A 8 -1.60 -29.10 4.19
N ILE A 9 -1.59 -28.97 2.86
CA ILE A 9 -0.39 -28.66 2.06
C ILE A 9 0.34 -27.42 2.57
N LEU A 10 -0.39 -26.35 2.90
CA LEU A 10 0.23 -25.13 3.43
C LEU A 10 0.87 -25.35 4.79
N ALA A 11 0.20 -26.07 5.69
CA ALA A 11 0.74 -26.36 7.02
C ALA A 11 2.00 -27.23 6.95
N GLU A 12 2.08 -28.14 5.97
CA GLU A 12 3.28 -28.95 5.71
C GLU A 12 4.43 -28.13 5.11
N LEU A 13 4.14 -27.14 4.27
CA LEU A 13 5.14 -26.28 3.64
C LEU A 13 5.63 -25.14 4.55
N THR A 14 4.83 -24.68 5.50
CA THR A 14 5.20 -23.55 6.39
C THR A 14 6.53 -23.78 7.12
N PRO A 15 6.79 -24.92 7.80
CA PRO A 15 8.08 -25.14 8.46
C PRO A 15 9.27 -25.08 7.50
N HIS A 16 9.08 -25.54 6.25
CA HIS A 16 10.11 -25.47 5.23
C HIS A 16 10.41 -24.02 4.83
N LEU A 17 9.37 -23.21 4.56
CA LEU A 17 9.53 -21.78 4.27
C LEU A 17 10.20 -21.03 5.42
N GLU A 18 9.79 -21.32 6.66
CA GLU A 18 10.38 -20.72 7.86
C GLU A 18 11.86 -21.08 8.03
N SER A 19 12.24 -22.33 7.74
CA SER A 19 13.65 -22.76 7.76
C SER A 19 14.53 -22.00 6.75
N LYS A 20 13.91 -21.35 5.76
CA LYS A 20 14.55 -20.58 4.69
C LYS A 20 14.40 -19.07 4.85
N ARG A 21 13.88 -18.59 5.98
CA ARG A 21 13.57 -17.16 6.20
C ARG A 21 14.73 -16.22 5.91
N GLU A 22 15.93 -16.53 6.40
CA GLU A 22 17.12 -15.70 6.16
C GLU A 22 17.51 -15.68 4.68
N GLU A 23 17.60 -16.86 4.04
CA GLU A 23 17.90 -17.01 2.61
C GLU A 23 16.90 -16.24 1.74
N LEU A 24 15.61 -16.37 2.01
CA LEU A 24 14.55 -15.65 1.32
C LEU A 24 14.65 -14.14 1.54
N SER A 25 14.99 -13.70 2.76
CA SER A 25 15.11 -12.26 3.07
C SER A 25 16.26 -11.62 2.30
N SER A 26 17.42 -12.29 2.25
CA SER A 26 18.56 -11.86 1.44
C SER A 26 18.22 -11.84 -0.04
N TRP A 27 17.60 -12.89 -0.56
CA TRP A 27 17.21 -12.98 -1.95
C TRP A 27 16.21 -11.86 -2.34
N PHE A 28 15.18 -11.61 -1.53
CA PHE A 28 14.23 -10.53 -1.78
C PHE A 28 14.89 -9.14 -1.74
N ALA A 29 15.87 -8.93 -0.86
CA ALA A 29 16.61 -7.65 -0.83
C ALA A 29 17.41 -7.44 -2.12
N GLU A 30 18.11 -8.48 -2.60
CA GLU A 30 18.86 -8.43 -3.85
C GLU A 30 17.96 -8.21 -5.07
N GLU A 31 16.86 -8.94 -5.19
CA GLU A 31 15.94 -8.77 -6.33
C GLU A 31 15.23 -7.41 -6.31
N ARG A 32 14.84 -6.91 -5.14
CA ARG A 32 14.26 -5.56 -5.02
C ARG A 32 15.25 -4.47 -5.40
N ALA A 33 16.53 -4.61 -5.05
CA ALA A 33 17.55 -3.63 -5.40
C ALA A 33 17.79 -3.52 -6.92
N ARG A 34 17.38 -4.52 -7.71
CA ARG A 34 17.50 -4.53 -9.18
C ARG A 34 16.31 -3.84 -9.88
N LEU A 35 15.24 -3.52 -9.16
CA LEU A 35 14.02 -2.94 -9.71
C LEU A 35 13.72 -1.59 -9.06
N PRO A 36 13.13 -0.62 -9.79
CA PRO A 36 12.66 0.60 -9.17
C PRO A 36 11.53 0.28 -8.19
N MET A 37 11.64 0.80 -6.97
CA MET A 37 10.59 0.66 -5.97
C MET A 37 9.42 1.60 -6.31
N PRO A 38 8.18 1.09 -6.44
CA PRO A 38 7.02 1.95 -6.64
C PRO A 38 6.76 2.77 -5.38
N PHE A 39 6.13 3.94 -5.54
CA PHE A 39 5.74 4.80 -4.42
C PHE A 39 4.83 4.07 -3.43
N TYR A 40 3.81 3.37 -3.93
CA TYR A 40 2.98 2.44 -3.17
C TYR A 40 2.32 1.40 -4.10
N ALA A 41 1.72 0.37 -3.52
CA ALA A 41 0.79 -0.55 -4.19
C ALA A 41 0.04 -1.38 -3.13
N SER A 42 -1.05 -2.04 -3.51
CA SER A 42 -1.64 -3.13 -2.72
C SER A 42 -1.68 -4.43 -3.54
N VAL A 43 -1.69 -5.56 -2.84
CA VAL A 43 -1.84 -6.89 -3.44
C VAL A 43 -2.89 -7.65 -2.65
N ASP A 44 -3.90 -8.18 -3.33
CA ASP A 44 -4.89 -9.05 -2.71
C ASP A 44 -4.35 -10.47 -2.66
N ILE A 45 -4.32 -11.04 -1.45
CA ILE A 45 -3.87 -12.41 -1.21
C ILE A 45 -5.08 -13.25 -0.82
N ARG A 46 -5.26 -14.41 -1.47
CA ARG A 46 -6.26 -15.41 -1.07
C ARG A 46 -5.57 -16.66 -0.54
N ASP A 47 -6.02 -17.09 0.63
CA ASP A 47 -5.64 -18.35 1.25
C ASP A 47 -6.82 -19.32 1.20
N ALA A 48 -6.65 -20.45 0.51
CA ALA A 48 -7.63 -21.52 0.39
C ALA A 48 -7.36 -22.72 1.32
N GLY A 49 -6.35 -22.66 2.20
CA GLY A 49 -5.89 -23.75 3.08
C GLY A 49 -4.91 -24.72 2.42
N TRP A 50 -4.92 -24.83 1.09
CA TRP A 50 -3.96 -25.63 0.29
C TRP A 50 -3.18 -24.80 -0.73
N LYS A 51 -3.55 -23.52 -0.91
CA LYS A 51 -2.90 -22.60 -1.83
C LYS A 51 -3.04 -21.18 -1.30
N VAL A 52 -1.91 -20.46 -1.29
CA VAL A 52 -1.86 -19.02 -1.12
C VAL A 52 -1.46 -18.41 -2.45
N ALA A 53 -2.19 -17.42 -2.94
CA ALA A 53 -1.87 -16.74 -4.18
C ALA A 53 -2.22 -15.25 -4.11
N ALA A 54 -1.38 -14.43 -4.74
CA ALA A 54 -1.76 -13.08 -5.15
C ALA A 54 -2.80 -13.19 -6.28
N VAL A 55 -3.92 -12.49 -6.14
CA VAL A 55 -5.03 -12.55 -7.11
C VAL A 55 -5.33 -11.20 -7.76
N ASP A 56 -4.89 -10.10 -7.16
CA ASP A 56 -4.97 -8.75 -7.72
C ASP A 56 -3.77 -7.92 -7.25
N ALA A 57 -3.32 -6.99 -8.09
CA ALA A 57 -2.30 -6.02 -7.76
C ALA A 57 -2.75 -4.64 -8.24
N ASN A 58 -2.84 -3.68 -7.31
CA ASN A 58 -3.34 -2.34 -7.57
C ASN A 58 -2.25 -1.29 -7.30
N ALA A 59 -1.87 -0.54 -8.34
CA ALA A 59 -0.90 0.53 -8.26
C ALA A 59 -1.44 1.82 -7.59
N TYR A 60 -2.76 1.96 -7.46
CA TYR A 60 -3.44 3.12 -6.86
C TYR A 60 -4.46 2.66 -5.80
N PRO A 61 -3.99 2.07 -4.69
CA PRO A 61 -4.88 1.56 -3.65
C PRO A 61 -5.65 2.68 -2.96
N ALA A 62 -6.90 2.39 -2.61
CA ALA A 62 -7.81 3.33 -1.97
C ALA A 62 -8.33 2.85 -0.60
N GLY A 63 -7.47 2.20 0.18
CA GLY A 63 -7.82 1.56 1.45
C GLY A 63 -6.98 1.98 2.66
N PHE A 64 -6.30 3.13 2.63
CA PHE A 64 -5.46 3.59 3.75
C PHE A 64 -6.27 3.81 5.04
N ASN A 65 -7.55 4.14 4.95
CA ASN A 65 -8.46 4.26 6.09
C ASN A 65 -8.78 2.92 6.77
N ASN A 66 -8.55 1.79 6.10
CA ASN A 66 -8.75 0.45 6.68
C ASN A 66 -7.53 -0.05 7.47
N VAL A 67 -6.42 0.68 7.43
CA VAL A 67 -5.18 0.31 8.14
C VAL A 67 -5.24 0.81 9.59
N SER A 68 -4.82 -0.03 10.54
CA SER A 68 -4.78 0.36 11.95
C SER A 68 -3.86 1.56 12.17
N GLU A 69 -4.13 2.36 13.20
CA GLU A 69 -3.38 3.59 13.47
C GLU A 69 -1.88 3.33 13.66
N ASN A 70 -1.50 2.28 14.41
CA ASN A 70 -0.11 1.89 14.59
C ASN A 70 0.58 1.56 13.25
N GLN A 71 -0.11 0.85 12.35
CA GLN A 71 0.45 0.50 11.04
C GLN A 71 0.53 1.70 10.11
N ARG A 72 -0.40 2.67 10.22
CA ARG A 72 -0.35 3.92 9.46
C ARG A 72 0.87 4.77 9.77
N ILE A 73 1.35 4.77 11.01
CA ILE A 73 2.61 5.46 11.38
C ILE A 73 3.78 4.88 10.59
N HIS A 74 3.96 3.56 10.61
CA HIS A 74 5.05 2.88 9.90
C HIS A 74 4.94 3.07 8.38
N LEU A 75 3.72 2.95 7.81
CA LEU A 75 3.50 3.22 6.39
C LEU A 75 3.85 4.66 6.02
N SER A 76 3.52 5.63 6.89
CA SER A 76 3.87 7.02 6.66
C SER A 76 5.39 7.20 6.58
N GLU A 77 6.14 6.65 7.53
CA GLU A 77 7.61 6.71 7.54
C GLU A 77 8.22 6.16 6.24
N HIS A 78 7.72 5.03 5.74
CA HIS A 78 8.18 4.46 4.47
C HIS A 78 7.86 5.34 3.26
N LEU A 79 6.64 5.90 3.17
CA LEU A 79 6.28 6.81 2.08
C LEU A 79 7.14 8.07 2.09
N LEU A 80 7.36 8.65 3.26
CA LEU A 80 8.18 9.86 3.44
C LEU A 80 9.66 9.59 3.12
N SER A 81 10.18 8.44 3.53
CA SER A 81 11.54 8.00 3.19
C SER A 81 11.71 7.83 1.68
N TRP A 82 10.74 7.21 0.99
CA TRP A 82 10.76 7.08 -0.46
C TRP A 82 10.74 8.45 -1.14
N ILE A 83 9.85 9.35 -0.72
CA ILE A 83 9.76 10.71 -1.30
C ILE A 83 11.08 11.47 -1.09
N SER A 84 11.68 11.37 0.08
CA SER A 84 12.93 12.08 0.39
C SER A 84 14.11 11.54 -0.42
N ALA A 85 14.11 10.25 -0.73
CA ALA A 85 15.14 9.61 -1.55
C ALA A 85 14.99 9.97 -3.05
N GLU A 86 13.78 9.87 -3.59
CA GLU A 86 13.51 10.09 -5.02
C GLU A 86 13.34 11.57 -5.38
N HIS A 87 12.86 12.39 -4.44
CA HIS A 87 12.50 13.79 -4.63
C HIS A 87 12.96 14.68 -3.44
N PRO A 88 14.28 14.83 -3.20
CA PRO A 88 14.83 15.45 -1.99
C PRO A 88 14.45 16.92 -1.76
N ASN A 89 14.03 17.64 -2.81
CA ASN A 89 13.69 19.07 -2.74
C ASN A 89 12.18 19.34 -2.89
N VAL A 90 11.33 18.31 -2.73
CA VAL A 90 9.89 18.50 -2.85
C VAL A 90 9.34 19.24 -1.64
N GLU A 91 8.58 20.31 -1.89
CA GLU A 91 7.88 21.07 -0.84
C GLU A 91 6.37 20.87 -0.91
N TRP A 92 5.86 20.51 -2.09
CA TRP A 92 4.43 20.44 -2.37
C TRP A 92 4.06 19.12 -3.05
N LEU A 93 3.07 18.45 -2.46
CA LEU A 93 2.46 17.23 -2.98
C LEU A 93 1.00 17.52 -3.31
N HIS A 94 0.58 17.07 -4.49
CA HIS A 94 -0.81 17.17 -4.93
C HIS A 94 -1.37 15.77 -5.15
N ILE A 95 -2.41 15.41 -4.39
CA ILE A 95 -3.17 14.19 -4.59
C ILE A 95 -4.26 14.48 -5.61
N TRP A 96 -4.16 13.85 -6.77
CA TRP A 96 -5.22 13.87 -7.78
C TRP A 96 -6.16 12.67 -7.54
N PRO A 97 -7.37 12.86 -6.99
CA PRO A 97 -8.28 11.76 -6.73
C PRO A 97 -9.06 11.35 -8.00
N GLU A 98 -9.61 10.14 -7.95
CA GLU A 98 -10.64 9.70 -8.87
C GLU A 98 -11.89 10.58 -8.76
N SER A 99 -12.71 10.58 -9.80
CA SER A 99 -13.95 11.38 -9.86
C SER A 99 -15.06 10.91 -8.91
N HIS A 100 -14.82 9.89 -8.08
CA HIS A 100 -15.77 9.24 -7.18
C HIS A 100 -16.03 10.03 -5.89
N THR A 101 -16.58 11.24 -6.01
CA THR A 101 -16.78 12.16 -4.88
C THR A 101 -17.91 11.80 -3.90
N ARG A 102 -18.76 10.83 -4.23
CA ARG A 102 -19.90 10.41 -3.38
C ARG A 102 -19.60 9.24 -2.44
N ASN A 103 -18.46 8.58 -2.61
CA ASN A 103 -18.08 7.45 -1.76
C ASN A 103 -17.38 7.96 -0.48
N LYS A 104 -18.06 7.88 0.66
CA LYS A 104 -17.52 8.32 1.95
C LYS A 104 -16.22 7.61 2.33
N GLY A 105 -16.12 6.30 2.08
CA GLY A 105 -14.90 5.53 2.36
C GLY A 105 -13.72 5.99 1.51
N TYR A 106 -13.98 6.36 0.25
CA TYR A 106 -12.96 6.94 -0.61
C TYR A 106 -12.48 8.32 -0.11
N VAL A 107 -13.41 9.15 0.37
CA VAL A 107 -13.08 10.45 0.97
C VAL A 107 -12.23 10.25 2.24
N GLU A 108 -12.59 9.31 3.11
CA GLU A 108 -11.80 8.96 4.29
C GLU A 108 -10.39 8.47 3.92
N ASN A 109 -10.29 7.62 2.90
CA ASN A 109 -9.00 7.18 2.36
C ASN A 109 -8.13 8.38 1.94
N LEU A 110 -8.68 9.36 1.22
CA LEU A 110 -7.95 10.56 0.80
C LEU A 110 -7.50 11.42 1.99
N LEU A 111 -8.35 11.56 3.02
CA LEU A 111 -8.01 12.29 4.23
C LEU A 111 -6.85 11.63 4.98
N VAL A 112 -6.89 10.30 5.12
CA VAL A 112 -5.82 9.54 5.78
C VAL A 112 -4.53 9.61 4.99
N LEU A 113 -4.57 9.41 3.66
CA LEU A 113 -3.38 9.53 2.83
C LEU A 113 -2.77 10.95 2.89
N ARG A 114 -3.60 11.99 2.83
CA ARG A 114 -3.16 13.38 3.01
C ARG A 114 -2.48 13.59 4.35
N GLN A 115 -3.05 13.06 5.43
CA GLN A 115 -2.49 13.19 6.78
C GLN A 115 -1.13 12.51 6.90
N MET A 116 -1.00 11.29 6.37
CA MET A 116 0.27 10.55 6.34
C MET A 116 1.34 11.36 5.59
N LEU A 117 1.03 11.85 4.39
CA LEU A 117 2.00 12.64 3.63
C LEU A 117 2.34 13.98 4.30
N ALA A 118 1.37 14.65 4.92
CA ALA A 118 1.59 15.92 5.59
C ALA A 118 2.45 15.80 6.87
N SER A 119 2.54 14.61 7.48
CA SER A 119 3.37 14.42 8.69
C SER A 119 4.87 14.59 8.41
N GLY A 120 5.29 14.53 7.15
CA GLY A 120 6.67 14.84 6.74
C GLY A 120 6.98 16.32 6.53
N GLY A 121 6.05 17.22 6.86
CA GLY A 121 6.24 18.67 6.69
C GLY A 121 5.94 19.18 5.27
N PHE A 122 5.53 18.32 4.35
CA PHE A 122 5.11 18.72 3.01
C PHE A 122 3.79 19.49 3.04
N ARG A 123 3.66 20.47 2.15
CA ARG A 123 2.33 21.02 1.84
C ARG A 123 1.60 19.95 1.01
N VAL A 124 0.43 19.49 1.45
CA VAL A 124 -0.35 18.47 0.73
C VAL A 124 -1.71 19.00 0.36
N THR A 125 -2.01 18.99 -0.94
CA THR A 125 -3.31 19.40 -1.49
C THR A 125 -4.03 18.22 -2.12
N VAL A 126 -5.35 18.31 -2.21
CA VAL A 126 -6.21 17.30 -2.84
C VAL A 126 -7.16 18.02 -3.78
N GLY A 127 -7.23 17.61 -5.04
CA GLY A 127 -8.13 18.24 -5.99
C GLY A 127 -8.03 17.66 -7.40
N SER A 128 -9.02 17.98 -8.24
CA SER A 128 -8.97 17.65 -9.67
C SER A 128 -9.09 18.93 -10.49
N PRO A 129 -8.20 19.17 -11.47
CA PRO A 129 -8.31 20.31 -12.39
C PRO A 129 -9.61 20.33 -13.21
N LYS A 130 -10.29 19.18 -13.36
CA LYS A 130 -11.56 19.08 -14.07
C LYS A 130 -12.75 19.65 -13.26
N LEU A 131 -12.63 19.70 -11.94
CA LEU A 131 -13.67 20.25 -11.05
C LEU A 131 -13.52 21.76 -10.85
N SER A 132 -12.32 22.31 -11.01
CA SER A 132 -12.05 23.76 -10.91
C SER A 132 -12.59 24.59 -12.08
N GLY A 133 -13.10 23.95 -13.14
CA GLY A 133 -13.70 24.62 -14.31
C GLY A 133 -15.22 24.45 -14.43
N LEU A 134 -15.88 23.83 -13.45
CA LEU A 134 -17.35 23.78 -13.41
C LEU A 134 -17.87 25.10 -12.84
N PRO A 135 -18.85 25.76 -13.49
CA PRO A 135 -19.49 26.95 -12.92
C PRO A 135 -20.17 26.60 -11.59
N GLU A 136 -20.12 27.54 -10.64
CA GLU A 136 -20.76 27.45 -9.31
C GLU A 136 -22.26 27.12 -9.39
#